data_AF-A0A3C2ADE4-F1
#
_entry.id   AF-A0A3C2ADE4-F1
#
_cell.length_a   1.000
_cell.length_b   1.000
_cell.length_c   1.000
_cell.angle_alpha   90.00
_cell.angle_beta   90.00
_cell.angle_gamma   90.00
#
_symmetry.space_group_name_H-M   'P 1'
#
loop_
_entity.id
_entity.type
_entity.pdbx_description
1 polymer ?
#
loop_
_entity_poly.entity_id
_entity_poly.type
_entity_poly.pdbx_seq_one_letter_code
_entity_poly.pdbx_strand_id
1 'polypeptide(L)'
;MHKFGGTHGNLWVEIVEDKNDSPIGDKIESERIPINNIRYFNGYKWIPFSLERQKIILSPARYWVVLRYSGDAIFNWFYIYGNPYGIPDDTKSMMPEGSEWNNILSYDFNFRVRGTESE
;
A
#
# COMPACT_ATOMS: atom_id res chain seq x y z
N MET A 1 0.65 8.86 -6.12
CA MET A 1 -0.39 8.04 -6.78
C MET A 1 -1.00 8.79 -7.95
N HIS A 2 -1.39 8.10 -9.01
CA HIS A 2 -2.14 8.66 -10.15
C HIS A 2 -3.41 7.85 -10.38
N LYS A 3 -4.54 8.52 -10.61
CA LYS A 3 -5.85 7.88 -10.89
C LYS A 3 -6.10 7.91 -12.40
N PHE A 4 -6.17 6.75 -13.04
CA PHE A 4 -6.56 6.63 -14.45
C PHE A 4 -8.06 6.47 -14.64
N GLY A 5 -8.76 5.88 -13.66
CA GLY A 5 -10.18 5.57 -13.79
C GLY A 5 -10.80 4.96 -12.55
N GLY A 6 -12.07 4.57 -12.69
CA GLY A 6 -12.87 3.98 -11.62
C GLY A 6 -13.78 4.97 -10.90
N THR A 7 -14.94 4.46 -10.49
CA THR A 7 -16.02 5.18 -9.82
C THR A 7 -16.60 4.42 -8.62
N HIS A 8 -16.49 3.09 -8.58
CA HIS A 8 -17.09 2.23 -7.57
C HIS A 8 -16.03 1.46 -6.78
N GLY A 9 -16.27 1.31 -5.48
CA GLY A 9 -15.40 0.55 -4.57
C GLY A 9 -14.52 1.45 -3.71
N ASN A 10 -13.47 0.88 -3.15
CA ASN A 10 -12.64 1.52 -2.14
C ASN A 10 -11.16 1.30 -2.41
N LEU A 11 -10.35 2.19 -1.85
CA LEU A 11 -8.90 2.12 -1.78
C LEU A 11 -8.48 2.15 -0.31
N TRP A 12 -7.58 1.28 0.11
CA TRP A 12 -7.02 1.27 1.47
C TRP A 12 -5.62 0.66 1.47
N VAL A 13 -4.89 0.84 2.56
CA VAL A 13 -3.62 0.13 2.78
C VAL A 13 -3.76 -0.86 3.92
N GLU A 14 -3.08 -1.99 3.78
CA GLU A 14 -2.85 -2.97 4.83
C GLU A 14 -1.41 -2.83 5.32
N ILE A 15 -1.20 -2.80 6.64
CA ILE A 15 0.10 -2.97 7.27
C ILE A 15 0.15 -4.39 7.81
N VAL A 16 1.16 -5.15 7.39
CA VAL A 16 1.31 -6.56 7.77
C VAL A 16 2.72 -6.78 8.27
N GLU A 17 2.86 -7.38 9.44
CA GLU A 17 4.18 -7.76 9.94
C GLU A 17 4.85 -8.77 9.00
N ASP A 18 6.14 -8.61 8.77
CA ASP A 18 6.92 -9.54 7.97
C ASP A 18 7.00 -10.90 8.66
N LYS A 19 6.64 -11.96 7.94
CA LYS A 19 6.92 -13.34 8.34
C LYS A 19 7.65 -14.05 7.21
N ASN A 20 8.95 -14.28 7.40
CA ASN A 20 9.83 -14.92 6.42
C ASN A 20 9.74 -14.23 5.05
N ASP A 21 9.97 -12.91 5.04
CA ASP A 21 9.94 -12.04 3.87
C ASP A 21 8.59 -12.03 3.15
N SER A 22 7.50 -12.30 3.87
CA SER A 22 6.16 -12.37 3.29
C SER A 22 5.13 -11.66 4.18
N PRO A 23 4.16 -10.93 3.60
CA PRO A 23 3.06 -10.30 4.34
C PRO A 23 1.97 -11.34 4.67
N ILE A 24 2.32 -12.35 5.46
CA ILE A 24 1.42 -13.45 5.84
C ILE A 24 1.15 -13.32 7.34
N GLY A 25 0.03 -12.72 7.70
CA GLY A 25 -0.33 -12.53 9.11
C GLY A 25 -1.51 -11.61 9.34
N ASP A 26 -1.69 -11.26 10.62
CA ASP A 26 -2.67 -10.27 11.01
C ASP A 26 -2.34 -8.93 10.36
N LYS A 27 -3.39 -8.27 9.89
CA LYS A 27 -3.29 -7.05 9.10
C LYS A 27 -4.02 -5.92 9.78
N ILE A 28 -3.38 -4.78 9.76
CA ILE A 28 -3.93 -3.51 10.17
C ILE A 28 -4.41 -2.81 8.90
N GLU A 29 -5.71 -2.52 8.80
CA GLU A 29 -6.27 -1.82 7.64
C GLU A 29 -6.39 -0.33 7.92
N SER A 30 -6.02 0.52 6.96
CA SER A 30 -6.40 1.94 7.02
C SER A 30 -7.92 2.10 6.89
N GLU A 31 -8.39 3.32 7.19
CA GLU A 31 -9.70 3.75 6.71
C GLU A 31 -9.80 3.56 5.20
N ARG A 32 -10.99 3.11 4.76
CA ARG A 32 -11.30 2.90 3.35
C ARG A 32 -11.67 4.24 2.73
N ILE A 33 -11.03 4.55 1.61
CA ILE A 33 -11.31 5.74 0.81
C ILE A 33 -12.22 5.33 -0.34
N PRO A 34 -13.47 5.78 -0.41
CA PRO A 34 -14.32 5.56 -1.57
C PRO A 34 -13.67 6.15 -2.83
N ILE A 35 -13.62 5.39 -3.92
CA ILE A 35 -12.94 5.83 -5.17
C ILE A 35 -13.55 7.10 -5.75
N ASN A 36 -14.85 7.30 -5.57
CA ASN A 36 -15.56 8.51 -5.99
C ASN A 36 -15.16 9.75 -5.18
N ASN A 37 -14.60 9.59 -3.98
CA ASN A 37 -14.05 10.70 -3.19
C ASN A 37 -12.69 11.17 -3.73
N ILE A 38 -11.98 10.30 -4.46
CA ILE A 38 -10.73 10.65 -5.13
C ILE A 38 -11.07 11.21 -6.52
N ARG A 39 -11.22 12.54 -6.60
CA ARG A 39 -11.43 13.22 -7.88
C ARG A 39 -10.27 12.97 -8.84
N TYR A 40 -10.55 13.00 -10.14
CA TYR A 40 -9.49 12.98 -11.15
C TYR A 40 -8.52 14.15 -10.94
N PHE A 41 -7.23 13.89 -11.16
CA PHE A 41 -6.20 14.91 -11.13
C PHE A 41 -5.09 14.57 -12.14
N ASN A 42 -4.53 15.60 -12.75
CA ASN A 42 -3.39 15.45 -13.63
C ASN A 42 -2.12 15.13 -12.82
N GLY A 43 -1.31 14.21 -13.32
CA GLY A 43 -0.04 13.82 -12.71
C GLY A 43 -0.20 13.09 -11.37
N TYR A 44 0.84 13.11 -10.55
CA TYR A 44 0.90 12.33 -9.31
C TYR A 44 0.58 13.21 -8.10
N LYS A 45 -0.23 12.66 -7.18
CA LYS A 45 -0.51 13.29 -5.88
C LYS A 45 -0.33 12.31 -4.73
N TRP A 46 -0.06 12.86 -3.54
CA TRP A 46 -0.13 12.13 -2.29
C TRP A 46 -1.60 11.89 -1.92
N ILE A 47 -1.94 10.64 -1.62
CA ILE A 47 -3.26 10.25 -1.10
C ILE A 47 -3.03 9.76 0.32
N PRO A 48 -3.60 10.44 1.34
CA PRO A 48 -3.44 10.04 2.73
C PRO A 48 -4.33 8.85 3.06
N PHE A 49 -3.78 7.85 3.73
CA PHE A 49 -4.52 6.74 4.32
C PHE A 49 -4.45 6.88 5.85
N SER A 50 -5.60 7.01 6.50
CA SER A 50 -5.66 7.24 7.94
C SER A 50 -5.79 5.93 8.72
N LEU A 51 -5.12 5.85 9.87
CA LEU A 51 -5.26 4.78 10.86
C LEU A 51 -5.81 5.34 12.20
N GLU A 52 -6.19 6.61 12.25
CA GLU A 52 -6.44 7.36 13.50
C GLU A 52 -7.61 6.82 14.34
N ARG A 53 -8.61 6.17 13.71
CA ARG A 53 -9.72 5.53 14.43
C ARG A 53 -9.31 4.26 15.17
N GLN A 54 -8.09 3.79 14.97
CA GLN A 54 -7.55 2.60 15.61
C GLN A 54 -6.43 3.02 16.56
N LYS A 55 -6.46 2.52 17.79
CA LYS A 55 -5.33 2.67 18.71
C LYS A 55 -4.28 1.63 18.34
N ILE A 56 -3.44 1.98 17.36
CA ILE A 56 -2.43 1.08 16.83
C ILE A 56 -1.08 1.41 17.45
N ILE A 57 -0.49 0.41 18.09
CA ILE A 57 0.90 0.44 18.53
C ILE A 57 1.59 -0.68 17.75
N LEU A 58 2.55 -0.31 16.91
CA LEU A 58 3.39 -1.27 16.20
C LEU A 58 4.58 -1.61 17.09
N SER A 59 4.78 -2.91 17.32
CA SER A 59 6.00 -3.39 17.95
C SER A 59 7.21 -3.14 17.04
N PRO A 60 8.44 -3.04 17.57
CA PRO A 60 9.63 -2.99 16.73
C PRO A 60 9.77 -4.26 15.89
N ALA A 61 9.53 -4.17 14.58
CA ALA A 61 9.64 -5.27 13.61
C ALA A 61 9.73 -4.74 12.16
N ARG A 62 9.85 -5.66 11.19
CA ARG A 62 9.69 -5.36 9.76
C ARG A 62 8.20 -5.43 9.40
N TYR A 63 7.74 -4.50 8.55
CA TYR A 63 6.35 -4.43 8.10
C TYR A 63 6.26 -4.17 6.60
N TRP A 64 5.29 -4.81 5.97
CA TRP A 64 4.86 -4.56 4.61
C TRP A 64 3.72 -3.55 4.58
N VAL A 65 3.74 -2.64 3.60
CA VAL A 65 2.61 -1.77 3.30
C VAL A 65 2.01 -2.21 1.97
N VAL A 66 0.76 -2.66 2.01
CA VAL A 66 0.10 -3.28 0.87
C VAL A 66 -1.11 -2.46 0.45
N LEU A 67 -1.10 -1.92 -0.77
CA LEU A 67 -2.25 -1.23 -1.31
C LEU A 67 -3.30 -2.23 -1.77
N ARG A 68 -4.52 -2.00 -1.33
CA ARG A 68 -5.69 -2.79 -1.67
C ARG A 68 -6.74 -1.93 -2.30
N TYR A 69 -7.52 -2.56 -3.16
CA TYR A 69 -8.64 -1.93 -3.81
C TYR A 69 -9.78 -2.92 -4.00
N SER A 70 -10.97 -2.40 -4.26
CA SER A 70 -12.13 -3.17 -4.71
C SER A 70 -12.89 -2.39 -5.78
N GLY A 71 -13.77 -3.08 -6.50
CA GLY A 71 -14.55 -2.47 -7.57
C GLY A 71 -13.70 -2.20 -8.82
N ASP A 72 -13.85 -1.02 -9.40
CA ASP A 72 -13.31 -0.65 -10.72
C ASP A 72 -12.09 0.30 -10.61
N ALA A 73 -11.35 0.24 -9.50
CA ALA A 73 -10.20 1.11 -9.23
C ALA A 73 -9.08 0.93 -10.27
N ILE A 74 -8.66 2.01 -10.92
CA ILE A 74 -7.47 2.01 -11.79
C ILE A 74 -6.49 3.09 -11.32
N PHE A 75 -5.47 2.68 -10.57
CA PHE A 75 -4.50 3.55 -9.92
C PHE A 75 -3.06 3.06 -10.13
N ASN A 76 -2.13 4.01 -10.28
CA ASN A 76 -0.69 3.75 -10.12
C ASN A 76 -0.20 4.29 -8.78
N TRP A 77 0.54 3.47 -8.03
CA TRP A 77 1.16 3.85 -6.75
C TRP A 77 2.69 4.04 -6.84
N PHE A 78 3.33 3.59 -7.91
CA PHE A 78 4.77 3.76 -8.11
C PHE A 78 5.12 5.21 -8.52
N TYR A 79 6.31 5.68 -8.14
CA TYR A 79 6.76 7.05 -8.41
C TYR A 79 7.94 7.13 -9.39
N ILE A 80 8.70 6.04 -9.63
CA ILE A 80 9.85 6.08 -10.55
C ILE A 80 9.89 4.81 -11.41
N TYR A 81 10.01 5.00 -12.73
CA TYR A 81 10.47 3.96 -13.65
C TYR A 81 12.01 3.98 -13.67
N GLY A 82 12.67 2.87 -13.31
CA GLY A 82 14.11 2.68 -13.57
C GLY A 82 15.09 2.98 -12.42
N ASN A 83 14.75 2.75 -11.15
CA ASN A 83 15.74 2.74 -10.08
C ASN A 83 16.46 1.35 -10.03
N PRO A 84 17.80 1.28 -10.09
CA PRO A 84 18.52 0.01 -9.95
C PRO A 84 18.39 -0.58 -8.54
N TYR A 85 18.16 -1.89 -8.52
CA TYR A 85 17.97 -2.77 -7.37
C TYR A 85 19.04 -2.60 -6.28
N GLY A 86 18.64 -2.69 -5.00
CA GLY A 86 19.57 -2.64 -3.87
C GLY A 86 19.51 -3.88 -2.97
N ILE A 87 18.31 -4.37 -2.62
CA ILE A 87 18.15 -5.39 -1.56
C ILE A 87 16.96 -6.35 -1.90
N PRO A 88 17.02 -7.65 -1.55
CA PRO A 88 15.94 -8.63 -1.79
C PRO A 88 14.53 -8.31 -1.25
N ASP A 89 14.39 -7.27 -0.44
CA ASP A 89 13.17 -6.91 0.29
C ASP A 89 12.42 -5.70 -0.32
N ASP A 90 12.83 -5.21 -1.50
CA ASP A 90 12.39 -3.90 -2.01
C ASP A 90 10.88 -3.86 -2.35
N THR A 91 10.34 -4.83 -3.10
CA THR A 91 8.91 -4.86 -3.45
C THR A 91 8.45 -6.24 -3.91
N LYS A 92 7.33 -6.73 -3.35
CA LYS A 92 6.66 -7.98 -3.73
C LYS A 92 5.22 -7.75 -4.19
N SER A 93 4.75 -8.63 -5.05
CA SER A 93 3.36 -8.69 -5.51
C SER A 93 2.86 -10.13 -5.54
N MET A 94 1.54 -10.27 -5.50
CA MET A 94 0.83 -11.53 -5.58
C MET A 94 -0.06 -11.47 -6.82
N MET A 95 -0.11 -12.54 -7.62
CA MET A 95 -1.09 -12.64 -8.71
C MET A 95 -2.51 -12.61 -8.15
N PRO A 96 -3.51 -12.11 -8.89
CA PRO A 96 -4.91 -12.09 -8.44
C PRO A 96 -5.43 -13.46 -8.00
N GLU A 97 -5.00 -14.53 -8.66
CA GLU A 97 -5.32 -15.93 -8.39
C GLU A 97 -4.30 -16.67 -7.51
N GLY A 98 -3.21 -16.00 -7.11
CA GLY A 98 -2.12 -16.60 -6.35
C GLY A 98 -2.30 -16.47 -4.84
N SER A 99 -1.65 -17.36 -4.10
CA SER A 99 -1.52 -17.29 -2.62
C SER A 99 -0.10 -16.91 -2.15
N GLU A 100 0.83 -16.71 -3.09
CA GLU A 100 2.25 -16.49 -2.79
C GLU A 100 2.72 -15.10 -3.22
N TRP A 101 3.50 -14.46 -2.34
CA TRP A 101 4.13 -13.15 -2.56
C TRP A 101 5.51 -13.30 -3.22
N ASN A 102 5.57 -14.00 -4.35
CA ASN A 102 6.84 -14.40 -4.98
C ASN A 102 7.22 -13.54 -6.22
N ASN A 103 6.35 -12.63 -6.67
CA ASN A 103 6.64 -11.76 -7.80
C ASN A 103 7.32 -10.48 -7.34
N ILE A 104 8.62 -10.38 -7.58
CA ILE A 104 9.40 -9.16 -7.32
C ILE A 104 9.05 -8.13 -8.39
N LEU A 105 8.68 -6.91 -7.98
CA LEU A 105 8.51 -5.81 -8.91
C LEU A 105 9.74 -4.92 -8.90
N SER A 106 10.20 -4.50 -10.08
CA SER A 106 11.31 -3.55 -10.26
C SER A 106 10.86 -2.10 -10.15
N TYR A 107 9.92 -1.81 -9.24
CA TYR A 107 9.39 -0.47 -9.00
C TYR A 107 9.68 -0.05 -7.56
N ASP A 108 9.89 1.26 -7.37
CA ASP A 108 10.03 1.84 -6.03
C ASP A 108 8.74 2.57 -5.64
N PHE A 109 8.21 2.23 -4.46
CA PHE A 109 7.01 2.85 -3.90
C PHE A 109 7.39 4.05 -3.05
N ASN A 110 6.83 5.20 -3.38
CA ASN A 110 7.01 6.39 -2.55
C ASN A 110 5.89 6.46 -1.52
N PHE A 111 6.26 6.26 -0.26
CA PHE A 111 5.39 6.41 0.89
C PHE A 111 6.07 7.26 1.97
N ARG A 112 5.25 7.76 2.89
CA ARG A 112 5.72 8.43 4.09
C ARG A 112 4.81 8.02 5.23
N VAL A 113 5.39 7.49 6.30
CA VAL A 113 4.67 7.18 7.54
C VAL A 113 4.80 8.36 8.50
N ARG A 114 3.70 8.68 9.18
CA ARG A 114 3.69 9.61 10.32
C ARG A 114 3.09 8.84 11.50
N GLY A 115 3.81 8.83 12.61
CA GLY A 115 3.35 8.24 13.86
C GLY A 115 3.66 9.18 15.01
N THR A 116 3.04 8.91 16.16
CA THR A 116 3.37 9.52 17.46
C THR A 116 3.96 8.42 18.33
N GLU A 117 4.98 8.74 19.13
CA GLU A 117 5.48 7.81 20.15
C GLU A 117 4.36 7.51 21.16
N SER A 118 4.28 6.26 21.63
CA SER A 118 3.42 5.92 22.76
C SER A 118 4.05 6.48 24.04
N GLU A 119 3.29 7.27 24.80
CA GLU A 119 3.67 7.69 26.16
C GLU A 119 3.81 6.51 27.13
#